data_AF-A0A1V1P495-F1
#
_entry.id   AF-A0A1V1P495-F1
#
_cell.length_a   1.000
_cell.length_b   1.000
_cell.length_c   1.000
_cell.angle_alpha   90.00
_cell.angle_beta   90.00
_cell.angle_gamma   90.00
#
_symmetry.space_group_name_H-M   'P 1'
#
loop_
_entity.id
_entity.type
_entity.pdbx_description
1 polymer ?
#
loop_
_entity_poly.entity_id
_entity_poly.type
_entity_poly.pdbx_seq_one_letter_code
_entity_poly.pdbx_strand_id
1 'polypeptide(L)'
;MHPTNPKPVSEGIPFLGFIVFPFTKRIKRRKAVHFHRTFRKKVNAFHEGKMTLSKLNESVVAWVNHAHYGNTVGIRKKILSSQLIYPIPKKNVTK
;
A
#
# COMPACT_ATOMS: atom_id res chain seq x y z
N MET A 1 12.50 -5.06 -23.82
CA MET A 1 11.85 -5.88 -24.87
C MET A 1 10.47 -6.28 -24.37
N HIS A 2 9.40 -5.77 -24.97
CA HIS A 2 8.05 -6.27 -24.69
C HIS A 2 7.87 -7.59 -25.45
N PRO A 3 7.34 -8.65 -24.81
CA PRO A 3 7.07 -9.89 -25.52
C PRO A 3 5.99 -9.63 -26.59
N THR A 4 6.34 -9.87 -27.86
CA THR A 4 5.47 -9.66 -29.03
C THR A 4 4.54 -10.85 -29.29
N ASN A 5 4.80 -12.00 -28.66
CA ASN A 5 3.96 -13.19 -28.84
C ASN A 5 2.64 -13.04 -28.08
N PRO A 6 1.49 -13.35 -28.71
CA PRO A 6 0.21 -13.38 -28.04
C PRO A 6 0.27 -14.39 -26.89
N LYS A 7 -0.19 -13.96 -25.70
CA LYS A 7 -0.24 -14.79 -24.50
C LYS A 7 -1.69 -15.12 -24.18
N PRO A 8 -1.97 -16.33 -23.67
CA PRO A 8 -3.28 -16.65 -23.12
C PRO A 8 -3.71 -15.63 -22.07
N VAL A 9 -4.97 -15.19 -22.11
CA VAL A 9 -5.53 -14.24 -21.13
C VAL A 9 -5.51 -14.77 -19.70
N SER A 10 -5.36 -16.09 -19.53
CA SER A 10 -5.19 -16.77 -18.25
C SER A 10 -3.86 -16.44 -17.57
N GLU A 11 -2.84 -16.01 -18.32
CA GLU A 11 -1.56 -15.53 -17.75
C GLU A 11 -1.68 -14.12 -17.16
N GLY A 12 -2.68 -13.36 -17.63
CA GLY A 12 -2.89 -11.96 -17.28
C GLY A 12 -1.85 -11.02 -17.86
N ILE A 13 -2.25 -9.75 -18.06
CA ILE A 13 -1.42 -8.75 -18.72
C ILE A 13 -0.96 -7.70 -17.71
N PRO A 14 0.35 -7.38 -17.64
CA PRO A 14 0.85 -6.33 -16.77
C PRO A 14 0.39 -4.95 -17.25
N PHE A 15 -0.42 -4.25 -16.46
CA PHE A 15 -0.87 -2.88 -16.79
C PHE A 15 -0.96 -2.00 -15.54
N LEU A 16 -0.37 -0.80 -15.60
CA LEU A 16 -0.45 0.25 -14.56
C LEU A 16 -0.19 -0.20 -13.11
N GLY A 17 0.68 -1.20 -12.90
CA GLY A 17 0.98 -1.74 -11.56
C GLY A 17 0.13 -2.95 -11.15
N PHE A 18 -0.79 -3.38 -12.00
CA PHE A 18 -1.61 -4.57 -11.85
C PHE A 18 -1.20 -5.68 -12.82
N ILE A 19 -1.74 -6.86 -12.59
CA ILE A 19 -1.91 -7.95 -13.54
C ILE A 19 -3.41 -8.02 -13.81
N VAL A 20 -3.81 -7.75 -15.04
CA VAL A 20 -5.20 -7.72 -15.48
C VAL A 20 -5.57 -9.09 -16.05
N PHE A 21 -6.63 -9.68 -15.53
CA PHE A 21 -7.27 -10.90 -16.02
C PHE A 21 -8.66 -10.51 -16.56
N PRO A 22 -9.33 -11.38 -17.34
CA PRO A 22 -10.65 -11.09 -17.90
C PRO A 22 -11.68 -10.60 -16.87
N PHE A 23 -11.70 -11.22 -15.68
CA PHE A 23 -12.70 -10.94 -14.65
C PHE A 23 -12.14 -10.25 -13.40
N THR A 24 -10.83 -10.04 -13.31
CA THR A 24 -10.22 -9.49 -12.09
C THR A 24 -8.90 -8.80 -12.36
N LYS A 25 -8.47 -7.94 -11.43
CA LYS A 25 -7.16 -7.27 -11.47
C LYS A 25 -6.45 -7.59 -10.16
N ARG A 26 -5.21 -8.05 -10.23
CA ARG A 26 -4.36 -8.29 -9.05
C ARG A 26 -3.28 -7.22 -8.98
N ILE A 27 -3.01 -6.67 -7.81
CA ILE A 27 -1.86 -5.77 -7.65
C ILE A 27 -0.56 -6.56 -7.83
N LYS A 28 0.43 -6.01 -8.52
CA LYS A 28 1.74 -6.66 -8.64
C LYS A 28 2.36 -6.80 -7.24
N ARG A 29 2.86 -7.99 -6.91
CA ARG A 29 3.51 -8.29 -5.61
C ARG A 29 4.52 -7.21 -5.20
N ARG A 30 5.38 -6.78 -6.13
CA ARG A 30 6.39 -5.73 -5.89
C ARG A 30 5.80 -4.41 -5.38
N LYS A 31 4.61 -4.01 -5.86
CA LYS A 31 3.93 -2.77 -5.42
C LYS A 31 3.37 -2.92 -4.00
N ALA A 32 2.75 -4.05 -3.70
CA ALA A 32 2.25 -4.34 -2.36
C ALA A 32 3.39 -4.44 -1.32
N VAL A 33 4.47 -5.17 -1.65
CA VAL A 33 5.65 -5.30 -0.78
C VAL A 33 6.33 -3.95 -0.56
N HIS A 34 6.48 -3.15 -1.62
CA HIS A 34 7.05 -1.81 -1.49
C HIS A 34 6.23 -0.94 -0.53
N PHE A 35 4.91 -0.89 -0.70
CA PHE A 35 4.05 -0.14 0.19
C PHE A 35 4.07 -0.67 1.64
N HIS A 36 4.07 -1.98 1.84
CA HIS A 36 4.18 -2.55 3.18
C HIS A 36 5.47 -2.10 3.90
N ARG A 37 6.62 -2.12 3.20
CA ARG A 37 7.90 -1.67 3.75
C ARG A 37 7.89 -0.18 4.05
N THR A 38 7.34 0.65 3.18
CA THR A 38 7.28 2.10 3.40
C THR A 38 6.26 2.47 4.48
N PHE A 39 5.13 1.78 4.56
CA PHE A 39 4.12 1.94 5.61
C PHE A 39 4.74 1.71 6.99
N ARG A 40 5.47 0.61 7.19
CA ARG A 40 6.19 0.34 8.45
C ARG A 40 7.17 1.47 8.81
N LYS A 41 7.94 1.98 7.85
CA LYS A 41 8.85 3.12 8.07
C LYS A 41 8.10 4.39 8.47
N LYS A 42 6.95 4.66 7.84
CA LYS A 42 6.13 5.85 8.16
C LYS A 42 5.47 5.74 9.52
N VAL A 43 5.01 4.56 9.93
CA VAL A 43 4.50 4.32 11.29
C VAL A 43 5.61 4.56 12.33
N ASN A 44 6.82 4.05 12.10
CA ASN A 44 7.95 4.33 12.99
C ASN A 44 8.26 5.83 13.06
N ALA A 45 8.33 6.51 11.91
CA ALA A 45 8.56 7.96 11.87
C ALA A 45 7.44 8.75 12.57
N PHE A 46 6.20 8.29 12.50
CA PHE A 46 5.09 8.84 13.26
C PHE A 46 5.36 8.68 14.75
N HIS A 47 5.62 7.47 15.25
CA HIS A 47 5.93 7.21 16.67
C HIS A 47 7.16 7.97 17.20
N GLU A 48 8.14 8.25 16.35
CA GLU A 48 9.31 9.07 16.67
C GLU A 48 9.01 10.59 16.68
N GLY A 49 7.78 11.01 16.35
CA GLY A 49 7.39 12.41 16.26
C GLY A 49 7.91 13.13 15.01
N LYS A 50 8.50 12.40 14.06
CA LYS A 50 9.06 12.94 12.79
C LYS A 50 8.02 13.09 11.68
N MET A 51 6.81 12.56 11.90
CA MET A 51 5.71 12.60 10.95
C MET A 51 4.40 12.82 11.70
N THR A 52 3.47 13.60 11.13
CA THR A 52 2.13 13.77 11.70
C THR A 52 1.22 12.61 11.32
N LEU A 53 0.17 12.38 12.14
CA LEU A 53 -0.85 11.39 11.82
C LEU A 53 -1.54 11.70 10.48
N SER A 54 -1.79 12.98 10.17
CA SER A 54 -2.35 13.39 8.87
C SER A 54 -1.50 12.91 7.70
N LYS A 55 -0.17 13.09 7.79
CA LYS A 55 0.73 12.70 6.69
C LYS A 55 0.82 11.19 6.50
N LEU A 56 0.74 10.44 7.60
CA LEU A 56 0.60 8.99 7.55
C LEU A 56 -0.72 8.60 6.88
N ASN A 57 -1.83 9.22 7.28
CA ASN A 57 -3.16 8.95 6.74
C ASN A 57 -3.25 9.25 5.23
N GLU A 58 -2.72 10.39 4.77
CA GLU A 58 -2.64 10.73 3.34
C GLU A 58 -1.96 9.62 2.54
N SER A 59 -0.86 9.06 3.07
CA SER A 59 -0.16 7.96 2.41
C SER A 59 -0.98 6.69 2.33
N VAL A 60 -1.77 6.40 3.38
CA VAL A 60 -2.65 5.23 3.42
C VAL A 60 -3.78 5.42 2.42
N VAL A 61 -4.47 6.56 2.45
CA VAL A 61 -5.57 6.90 1.54
C VAL A 61 -5.11 6.82 0.08
N ALA A 62 -3.97 7.43 -0.27
CA ALA A 62 -3.44 7.40 -1.62
C ALA A 62 -3.17 5.96 -2.12
N TRP A 63 -2.59 5.11 -1.27
CA TRP A 63 -2.35 3.71 -1.64
C TRP A 63 -3.63 2.89 -1.71
N VAL A 64 -4.57 3.10 -0.78
CA VAL A 64 -5.87 2.43 -0.78
C VAL A 64 -6.64 2.78 -2.05
N ASN A 65 -6.66 4.04 -2.47
CA ASN A 65 -7.29 4.47 -3.73
C ASN A 65 -6.68 3.77 -4.94
N HIS A 66 -5.34 3.66 -5.00
CA HIS A 66 -4.69 2.88 -6.05
C HIS A 66 -5.10 1.40 -5.97
N ALA A 67 -4.94 0.75 -4.82
CA ALA A 67 -5.19 -0.67 -4.64
C ALA A 67 -6.66 -1.06 -4.85
N HIS A 68 -7.61 -0.14 -4.62
CA HIS A 68 -9.05 -0.36 -4.73
C HIS A 68 -9.49 -0.80 -6.13
N TYR A 69 -8.76 -0.38 -7.18
CA TYR A 69 -9.06 -0.78 -8.56
C TYR A 69 -8.76 -2.26 -8.89
N GLY A 70 -8.32 -3.06 -7.92
CA GLY A 70 -8.16 -4.50 -8.09
C GLY A 70 -8.70 -5.31 -6.90
N ASN A 71 -8.69 -6.63 -7.04
CA ASN A 71 -9.04 -7.55 -5.97
C ASN A 71 -7.95 -7.56 -4.89
N THR A 72 -8.05 -6.61 -3.96
CA THR A 72 -7.00 -6.32 -2.97
C THR A 72 -7.52 -6.28 -1.53
N VAL A 73 -8.78 -6.61 -1.25
CA VAL A 73 -9.34 -6.58 0.12
C VAL A 73 -8.45 -7.30 1.13
N GLY A 74 -8.04 -8.54 0.84
CA GLY A 74 -7.15 -9.31 1.72
C GLY A 74 -5.77 -8.67 1.88
N ILE A 75 -5.20 -8.10 0.81
CA ILE A 75 -3.89 -7.43 0.85
C ILE A 75 -3.97 -6.15 1.68
N ARG A 76 -5.03 -5.35 1.51
CA ARG A 76 -5.27 -4.12 2.28
C ARG A 76 -5.42 -4.46 3.76
N LYS A 77 -6.25 -5.45 4.11
CA LYS A 77 -6.38 -5.92 5.50
C LYS A 77 -5.04 -6.36 6.08
N LYS A 78 -4.29 -7.23 5.39
CA LYS A 78 -3.00 -7.74 5.85
C LYS A 78 -1.96 -6.64 6.07
N ILE A 79 -1.88 -5.66 5.17
CA ILE A 79 -0.90 -4.57 5.28
C ILE A 79 -1.32 -3.58 6.38
N LEU A 80 -2.57 -3.14 6.41
CA LEU A 80 -3.01 -2.09 7.33
C LEU A 80 -3.14 -2.60 8.77
N SER A 81 -3.39 -3.89 8.98
CA SER A 81 -3.35 -4.52 10.32
C SER A 81 -1.95 -4.90 10.77
N SER A 82 -0.92 -4.75 9.93
CA SER A 82 0.44 -5.18 10.28
C SER A 82 1.13 -4.30 11.32
N GLN A 83 0.58 -3.11 11.61
CA GLN A 83 1.16 -2.13 12.52
C GLN A 83 0.10 -1.60 13.47
N LEU A 84 0.46 -1.43 14.74
CA LEU A 84 -0.35 -0.70 15.72
C LEU A 84 -0.02 0.80 15.60
N ILE A 85 -1.06 1.63 15.53
CA ILE A 85 -0.96 3.09 15.49
C ILE A 85 -1.72 3.59 16.71
N TYR A 86 -1.01 4.22 17.63
CA TYR A 86 -1.61 4.87 18.80
C TYR A 86 -1.19 6.34 18.85
N PRO A 87 -2.07 7.24 19.31
CA PRO A 87 -1.71 8.64 19.45
C PRO A 87 -0.56 8.77 20.46
N ILE A 88 0.50 9.46 20.05
CA ILE A 88 1.61 9.78 20.94
C ILE A 88 1.08 10.85 21.91
N PRO A 89 1.13 10.62 23.23
CA PRO A 89 0.76 11.65 24.18
C PRO A 89 1.65 12.87 23.92
N LYS A 90 1.03 14.04 23.73
CA LYS A 90 1.77 15.29 23.56
C LYS A 90 2.68 15.42 24.78
N LYS A 91 4.01 15.44 24.59
CA LYS A 91 4.93 15.78 25.68
C LYS A 91 4.51 17.15 26.18
N ASN A 92 4.08 17.23 27.44
CA ASN A 92 3.86 18.51 28.11
C ASN A 92 5.19 19.26 28.07
N VAL A 93 5.27 20.27 27.21
CA VAL A 93 6.37 21.24 27.25
C VAL A 93 6.12 22.05 28.52
N THR A 94 6.72 21.62 29.64
CA THR A 94 6.86 22.44 30.83
C THR A 94 7.62 23.68 30.42
N LYS A 95 6.91 24.81 30.45
CA LYS A 95 7.49 26.15 30.36
C LYS A 95 7.97 26.57 31.74
#